data_AF-A0A2V7BJZ2-F1
#
_entry.id   AF-A0A2V7BJZ2-F1
#
_cell.length_a   1.000
_cell.length_b   1.000
_cell.length_c   1.000
_cell.angle_alpha   90.00
_cell.angle_beta   90.00
_cell.angle_gamma   90.00
#
_symmetry.space_group_name_H-M   'P 1'
#
loop_
_entity.id
_entity.type
_entity.pdbx_description
1 polymer ?
#
loop_
_entity_poly.entity_id
_entity_poly.type
_entity_poly.pdbx_seq_one_letter_code
_entity_poly.pdbx_strand_id
1 'polypeptide(L)'
;MIASGDLARLMQSSTPHALLDVREKAAYERGHIYRATSLPRRLVEFRLPALVPARATPLVVSDEDGRLAALTLPTLGEIGYTDVRLLAGGLAGWRSEGRPLVEGINVPSKVFGERVLHEHKTPQLTPLELWERIERGDDLVIVDARTPEEYARGSLPGAWSVPGGELVVRIAELVRHPETTIVVHCGGRTRSYIGAESLRRMQLANPVVVLENGTMGWELAGLTLERGAARWAPAPSARSRAVAALAAKRVAAEDGIPFVSPRALAARLARREDQNLYVLDVRTADEYAAGHVAGAVWAPGGQAVQATDEYVAVRAASIVLVCDGFARSVMTASWLRRMGLPDVAVLAGGLPAWTADGGAVETGLPLAVPVGWETARARVARVSPGDLGPALIVSVDQSDAYARGHMPGAWWLCRSRLEWTIGTVAPDRQAPIIVTCADGFASTLAAATLGRLGYTAVSVLEGGTRAWVEAAGAVESGPTRLGDEPDDVVLKPYERGRAAMERYLSWEAELDAAGHSRSRLL
;
A
#
# COMPACT_ATOMS: atom_id res chain seq x y z
N MET A 1 -13.28 -8.36 24.03
CA MET A 1 -13.37 -6.89 23.84
C MET A 1 -12.16 -6.24 24.52
N ILE A 2 -11.70 -5.09 24.03
CA ILE A 2 -10.69 -4.24 24.68
C ILE A 2 -11.27 -2.82 24.85
N ALA A 3 -11.14 -2.23 26.04
CA ALA A 3 -11.55 -0.85 26.28
C ALA A 3 -10.58 0.12 25.60
N SER A 4 -11.05 1.32 25.22
CA SER A 4 -10.22 2.29 24.49
C SER A 4 -8.98 2.72 25.31
N GLY A 5 -9.09 2.84 26.63
CA GLY A 5 -7.97 3.12 27.53
C GLY A 5 -6.93 2.01 27.59
N ASP A 6 -7.35 0.75 27.51
CA ASP A 6 -6.44 -0.40 27.44
C ASP A 6 -5.74 -0.47 26.09
N LEU A 7 -6.46 -0.19 25.00
CA LEU A 7 -5.86 -0.08 23.67
C LEU A 7 -4.82 1.03 23.64
N ALA A 8 -5.13 2.21 24.19
CA ALA A 8 -4.18 3.32 24.26
C ALA A 8 -2.89 2.94 25.03
N ARG A 9 -3.02 2.20 26.14
CA ARG A 9 -1.86 1.67 26.88
C ARG A 9 -1.07 0.63 26.08
N LEU A 10 -1.75 -0.28 25.38
CA LEU A 10 -1.11 -1.26 24.51
C LEU A 10 -0.30 -0.57 23.39
N MET A 11 -0.89 0.45 22.76
CA MET A 11 -0.25 1.24 21.69
C MET A 11 0.99 2.02 22.14
N GLN A 12 1.08 2.36 23.42
CA GLN A 12 2.25 3.03 24.01
C GLN A 12 3.31 2.04 24.52
N SER A 13 2.99 0.75 24.59
CA SER A 13 3.90 -0.28 25.07
C SER A 13 4.86 -0.78 23.98
N SER A 14 5.90 -1.51 24.41
CA SER A 14 6.81 -2.23 23.50
C SER A 14 6.30 -3.62 23.11
N THR A 15 5.12 -4.03 23.59
CA THR A 15 4.53 -5.34 23.25
C THR A 15 4.19 -5.38 21.77
N PRO A 16 4.62 -6.38 20.99
CA PRO A 16 4.19 -6.54 19.62
C PRO A 16 2.66 -6.67 19.54
N HIS A 17 2.01 -5.84 18.72
CA HIS A 17 0.56 -5.85 18.55
C HIS A 17 0.18 -5.26 17.20
N ALA A 18 -1.02 -5.60 16.71
CA ALA A 18 -1.61 -4.99 15.51
C ALA A 18 -2.96 -4.34 15.86
N LEU A 19 -3.23 -3.19 15.26
CA LEU A 19 -4.54 -2.54 15.28
C LEU A 19 -5.03 -2.41 13.84
N LEU A 20 -6.09 -3.15 13.50
CA LEU A 20 -6.65 -3.21 12.15
C LEU A 20 -8.00 -2.51 12.10
N ASP A 21 -8.15 -1.57 11.18
CA ASP A 21 -9.45 -1.01 10.81
C ASP A 21 -10.03 -1.80 9.64
N VAL A 22 -11.16 -2.45 9.88
CA VAL A 22 -11.78 -3.38 8.90
C VAL A 22 -12.86 -2.73 8.04
N ARG A 23 -13.08 -1.42 8.18
CA ARG A 23 -13.93 -0.65 7.27
C ARG A 23 -13.25 -0.50 5.91
N GLU A 24 -14.03 -0.10 4.93
CA GLU A 24 -13.52 0.19 3.59
C GLU A 24 -12.61 1.43 3.56
N LYS A 25 -11.77 1.51 2.53
CA LYS A 25 -10.62 2.43 2.51
C LYS A 25 -11.04 3.91 2.58
N ALA A 26 -12.19 4.30 2.02
CA ALA A 26 -12.67 5.68 2.12
C ALA A 26 -13.23 6.01 3.52
N ALA A 27 -13.85 5.05 4.22
CA ALA A 27 -14.24 5.23 5.62
C ALA A 27 -13.02 5.39 6.54
N TYR A 28 -11.94 4.64 6.26
CA TYR A 28 -10.66 4.81 6.93
C TYR A 28 -10.03 6.19 6.65
N GLU A 29 -10.03 6.64 5.40
CA GLU A 29 -9.52 7.97 5.00
C GLU A 29 -10.26 9.11 5.73
N ARG A 30 -11.58 8.97 5.93
CA ARG A 30 -12.40 9.96 6.65
C ARG A 30 -12.07 10.08 8.14
N GLY A 31 -11.42 9.10 8.74
CA GLY A 31 -11.09 9.13 10.16
C GLY A 31 -10.76 7.76 10.73
N HIS A 32 -9.56 7.61 11.26
CA HIS A 32 -9.08 6.37 11.90
C HIS A 32 -8.19 6.68 13.10
N ILE A 33 -7.92 5.67 13.94
CA ILE A 33 -6.97 5.81 15.03
C ILE A 33 -5.57 5.93 14.44
N TYR A 34 -4.81 6.96 14.84
CA TYR A 34 -3.42 7.13 14.37
C TYR A 34 -2.64 5.85 14.58
N ARG A 35 -1.89 5.42 13.55
CA ARG A 35 -1.11 4.17 13.55
C ARG A 35 -1.93 2.87 13.52
N ALA A 36 -3.24 2.91 13.26
CA ALA A 36 -3.97 1.74 12.76
C ALA A 36 -3.50 1.36 11.35
N THR A 37 -3.73 0.11 10.94
CA THR A 37 -3.56 -0.35 9.56
C THR A 37 -4.94 -0.58 8.95
N SER A 38 -5.19 0.00 7.77
CA SER A 38 -6.40 -0.30 6.99
C SER A 38 -6.32 -1.72 6.43
N LEU A 39 -7.22 -2.59 6.86
CA LEU A 39 -7.44 -3.91 6.28
C LEU A 39 -8.94 -4.14 6.14
N PRO A 40 -9.59 -3.58 5.09
CA PRO A 40 -11.00 -3.81 4.82
C PRO A 40 -11.36 -5.29 4.92
N ARG A 41 -12.49 -5.61 5.56
CA ARG A 41 -12.87 -6.99 5.90
C ARG A 41 -12.76 -7.95 4.71
N ARG A 42 -13.12 -7.53 3.51
CA ARG A 42 -13.00 -8.30 2.25
C ARG A 42 -11.57 -8.75 1.92
N LEU A 43 -10.54 -8.18 2.53
CA LEU A 43 -9.12 -8.48 2.31
C LEU A 43 -8.49 -9.32 3.41
N VAL A 44 -9.24 -9.68 4.48
CA VAL A 44 -8.69 -10.40 5.64
C VAL A 44 -8.05 -11.72 5.21
N GLU A 45 -8.74 -12.55 4.44
CA GLU A 45 -8.22 -13.85 3.98
C GLU A 45 -7.04 -13.72 3.02
N PHE A 46 -6.92 -12.57 2.33
CA PHE A 46 -5.91 -12.32 1.31
C PHE A 46 -4.60 -11.80 1.90
N ARG A 47 -4.69 -10.97 2.95
CA ARG A 47 -3.54 -10.15 3.39
C ARG A 47 -3.15 -10.36 4.84
N LEU A 48 -4.06 -10.80 5.69
CA LEU A 48 -3.79 -10.86 7.12
C LEU A 48 -2.57 -11.73 7.48
N PRO A 49 -2.35 -12.94 6.89
CA PRO A 49 -1.16 -13.73 7.21
C PRO A 49 0.16 -13.04 6.87
N ALA A 50 0.20 -12.22 5.82
CA ALA A 50 1.38 -11.43 5.49
C ALA A 50 1.54 -10.21 6.41
N LEU A 51 0.44 -9.58 6.79
CA LEU A 51 0.42 -8.39 7.64
C LEU A 51 0.66 -8.69 9.12
N VAL A 52 0.27 -9.86 9.62
CA VAL A 52 0.44 -10.28 11.02
C VAL A 52 0.92 -11.73 11.06
N PRO A 53 2.21 -12.01 10.75
CA PRO A 53 2.69 -13.38 10.56
C PRO A 53 2.54 -14.28 11.79
N ALA A 54 2.72 -13.73 12.99
CA ALA A 54 2.55 -14.51 14.22
C ALA A 54 1.09 -14.49 14.69
N ARG A 55 0.46 -15.67 14.69
CA ARG A 55 -0.97 -15.83 15.01
C ARG A 55 -1.32 -15.62 16.49
N ALA A 56 -0.31 -15.63 17.35
CA ALA A 56 -0.43 -15.29 18.78
C ALA A 56 -0.27 -13.79 19.06
N THR A 57 -0.02 -12.96 18.03
CA THR A 57 0.09 -11.50 18.21
C THR A 57 -1.23 -10.94 18.72
N PRO A 58 -1.22 -10.11 19.80
CA PRO A 58 -2.37 -9.32 20.20
C PRO A 58 -2.91 -8.52 19.01
N LEU A 59 -4.08 -8.92 18.52
CA LEU A 59 -4.74 -8.38 17.35
C LEU A 59 -5.99 -7.64 17.78
N VAL A 60 -5.96 -6.31 17.67
CA VAL A 60 -7.13 -5.47 17.91
C VAL A 60 -7.81 -5.15 16.59
N VAL A 61 -9.11 -5.40 16.53
CA VAL A 61 -9.95 -5.12 15.36
C VAL A 61 -10.90 -3.99 15.70
N SER A 62 -10.93 -2.97 14.85
CA SER A 62 -11.82 -1.82 14.98
C SER A 62 -12.62 -1.57 13.71
N ASP A 63 -13.79 -1.00 13.89
CA ASP A 63 -14.69 -0.47 12.89
C ASP A 63 -15.45 0.72 13.53
N GLU A 64 -16.59 1.12 12.97
CA GLU A 64 -17.33 2.27 13.47
C GLU A 64 -17.97 2.02 14.83
N ASP A 65 -18.66 0.89 15.01
CA ASP A 65 -19.54 0.63 16.16
C ASP A 65 -19.43 -0.78 16.77
N GLY A 66 -18.53 -1.62 16.25
CA GLY A 66 -18.26 -3.01 16.67
C GLY A 66 -18.90 -4.08 15.78
N ARG A 67 -19.88 -3.74 14.92
CA ARG A 67 -20.68 -4.72 14.18
C ARG A 67 -19.93 -5.37 13.03
N LEU A 68 -19.22 -4.58 12.21
CA LEU A 68 -18.38 -5.10 11.12
C LEU A 68 -17.18 -5.86 11.68
N ALA A 69 -16.58 -5.35 12.77
CA ALA A 69 -15.48 -5.99 13.47
C ALA A 69 -15.89 -7.40 13.97
N ALA A 70 -17.08 -7.55 14.54
CA ALA A 70 -17.59 -8.85 14.98
C ALA A 70 -17.74 -9.87 13.84
N LEU A 71 -18.13 -9.42 12.64
CA LEU A 71 -18.24 -10.28 11.45
C LEU A 71 -16.88 -10.80 10.94
N THR A 72 -15.75 -10.30 11.45
CA THR A 72 -14.42 -10.82 11.10
C THR A 72 -14.00 -12.02 11.96
N LEU A 73 -14.57 -12.17 13.16
CA LEU A 73 -14.11 -13.18 14.14
C LEU A 73 -14.10 -14.61 13.61
N PRO A 74 -15.13 -15.12 12.89
CA PRO A 74 -15.10 -16.48 12.37
C PRO A 74 -13.90 -16.70 11.43
N THR A 75 -13.68 -15.78 10.50
CA THR A 75 -12.55 -15.83 9.56
C THR A 75 -11.21 -15.78 10.30
N LEU A 76 -11.07 -14.92 11.31
CA LEU A 76 -9.84 -14.83 12.11
C LEU A 76 -9.56 -16.14 12.86
N GLY A 77 -10.60 -16.78 13.40
CA GLY A 77 -10.50 -18.09 14.04
C GLY A 77 -10.15 -19.21 13.05
N GLU A 78 -10.74 -19.21 11.85
CA GLU A 78 -10.41 -20.17 10.78
C GLU A 78 -8.96 -20.03 10.28
N ILE A 79 -8.43 -18.80 10.20
CA ILE A 79 -7.01 -18.56 9.89
C ILE A 79 -6.11 -18.97 11.08
N GLY A 80 -6.65 -19.00 12.30
CA GLY A 80 -5.97 -19.48 13.50
C GLY A 80 -5.38 -18.39 14.40
N TYR A 81 -5.85 -17.15 14.30
CA TYR A 81 -5.48 -16.09 15.25
C TYR A 81 -6.09 -16.38 16.63
N THR A 82 -5.27 -16.29 17.68
CA THR A 82 -5.63 -16.76 19.02
C THR A 82 -5.85 -15.66 20.05
N ASP A 83 -5.27 -14.47 19.86
CA ASP A 83 -5.47 -13.30 20.73
C ASP A 83 -6.13 -12.16 19.95
N VAL A 84 -7.43 -12.31 19.69
CA VAL A 84 -8.23 -11.33 18.96
C VAL A 84 -9.13 -10.56 19.91
N ARG A 85 -9.11 -9.22 19.81
CA ARG A 85 -9.91 -8.32 20.65
C ARG A 85 -10.61 -7.29 19.78
N LEU A 86 -11.93 -7.18 19.88
CA LEU A 86 -12.65 -6.07 19.26
C LEU A 86 -12.58 -4.82 20.15
N LEU A 87 -12.39 -3.66 19.54
CA LEU A 87 -12.47 -2.36 20.25
C LEU A 87 -13.90 -2.14 20.76
N ALA A 88 -14.06 -1.99 22.07
CA ALA A 88 -15.36 -1.72 22.68
C ALA A 88 -15.96 -0.41 22.17
N GLY A 89 -17.17 -0.49 21.59
CA GLY A 89 -17.87 0.66 21.02
C GLY A 89 -17.31 1.17 19.69
N GLY A 90 -16.30 0.52 19.10
CA GLY A 90 -15.67 0.96 17.86
C GLY A 90 -15.08 2.38 17.94
N LEU A 91 -14.96 3.04 16.79
CA LEU A 91 -14.51 4.43 16.70
C LEU A 91 -15.53 5.43 17.27
N ALA A 92 -16.82 5.10 17.28
CA ALA A 92 -17.84 5.88 17.97
C ALA A 92 -17.53 5.96 19.48
N GLY A 93 -17.22 4.82 20.10
CA GLY A 93 -16.77 4.72 21.48
C GLY A 93 -15.49 5.50 21.74
N TRP A 94 -14.48 5.30 20.89
CA TRP A 94 -13.19 6.01 20.94
C TRP A 94 -13.38 7.54 20.98
N ARG A 95 -14.22 8.08 20.08
CA ARG A 95 -14.53 9.52 20.03
C ARG A 95 -15.37 9.98 21.21
N SER A 96 -16.33 9.18 21.67
CA SER A 96 -17.17 9.54 22.82
C SER A 96 -16.37 9.74 24.11
N GLU A 97 -15.22 9.08 24.22
CA GLU A 97 -14.24 9.26 25.30
C GLU A 97 -13.25 10.41 25.07
N GLY A 98 -13.48 11.25 24.04
CA GLY A 98 -12.63 12.41 23.72
C GLY A 98 -11.28 12.06 23.11
N ARG A 99 -11.08 10.83 22.61
CA ARG A 99 -9.83 10.43 21.95
C ARG A 99 -9.84 10.83 20.48
N PRO A 100 -8.73 11.36 19.94
CA PRO A 100 -8.71 11.90 18.59
C PRO A 100 -8.66 10.79 17.53
N LEU A 101 -9.15 11.12 16.34
CA LEU A 101 -8.91 10.40 15.09
C LEU A 101 -8.06 11.27 14.18
N VAL A 102 -7.42 10.64 13.19
CA VAL A 102 -6.69 11.31 12.11
C VAL A 102 -7.35 11.02 10.77
N GLU A 103 -7.26 11.96 9.84
CA GLU A 103 -7.75 11.83 8.46
C GLU A 103 -6.61 11.42 7.53
N GLY A 104 -6.95 10.84 6.38
CA GLY A 104 -6.01 10.48 5.32
C GLY A 104 -5.57 9.01 5.32
N ILE A 105 -4.58 8.74 4.47
CA ILE A 105 -3.93 7.43 4.36
C ILE A 105 -2.44 7.58 4.53
N ASN A 106 -1.79 6.53 5.06
CA ASN A 106 -0.35 6.50 5.33
C ASN A 106 0.14 7.67 6.17
N VAL A 107 -0.70 8.12 7.11
CA VAL A 107 -0.47 9.32 7.94
C VAL A 107 0.89 9.27 8.66
N PRO A 108 1.34 8.14 9.25
CA PRO A 108 2.66 8.09 9.88
C PRO A 108 3.82 8.42 8.93
N SER A 109 3.75 7.96 7.68
CA SER A 109 4.78 8.26 6.67
C SER A 109 4.77 9.72 6.23
N LYS A 110 3.59 10.35 6.18
CA LYS A 110 3.44 11.76 5.79
C LYS A 110 3.86 12.72 6.90
N VAL A 111 3.47 12.42 8.14
CA VAL A 111 3.99 13.11 9.35
C VAL A 111 5.52 13.06 9.36
N PHE A 112 6.09 11.89 9.04
CA PHE A 112 7.55 11.77 8.93
C PHE A 112 8.14 12.63 7.80
N GLY A 113 7.52 12.63 6.62
CA GLY A 113 7.95 13.47 5.50
C GLY A 113 7.99 14.97 5.83
N GLU A 114 6.95 15.49 6.48
CA GLU A 114 6.92 16.90 6.91
C GLU A 114 7.94 17.21 8.00
N ARG A 115 8.14 16.28 8.95
CA ARG A 115 9.20 16.41 9.95
C ARG A 115 10.57 16.52 9.29
N VAL A 116 10.88 15.65 8.32
CA VAL A 116 12.14 15.67 7.57
C VAL A 116 12.33 17.02 6.86
N LEU A 117 11.28 17.54 6.21
CA LEU A 117 11.36 18.87 5.59
C LEU A 117 11.72 19.96 6.61
N HIS A 118 11.06 19.96 7.76
CA HIS A 118 11.24 20.99 8.78
C HIS A 118 12.63 20.92 9.44
N GLU A 119 13.12 19.71 9.72
CA GLU A 119 14.44 19.45 10.32
C GLU A 119 15.58 19.81 9.36
N HIS A 120 15.48 19.40 8.10
CA HIS A 120 16.57 19.54 7.13
C HIS A 120 16.51 20.83 6.30
N LYS A 121 15.35 21.51 6.27
CA LYS A 121 15.11 22.73 5.48
C LYS A 121 15.55 22.55 4.02
N THR A 122 15.18 21.41 3.43
CA THR A 122 15.54 21.05 2.06
C THR A 122 15.16 22.19 1.10
N PRO A 123 16.10 22.70 0.27
CA PRO A 123 15.80 23.79 -0.65
C PRO A 123 14.66 23.42 -1.61
N GLN A 124 13.73 24.34 -1.81
CA GLN A 124 12.55 24.13 -2.66
C GLN A 124 12.54 25.11 -3.83
N LEU A 125 11.91 24.68 -4.94
CA LEU A 125 11.49 25.54 -6.03
C LEU A 125 9.97 25.51 -6.12
N THR A 126 9.36 26.68 -6.31
CA THR A 126 7.96 26.77 -6.70
C THR A 126 7.77 26.22 -8.13
N PRO A 127 6.54 25.81 -8.51
CA PRO A 127 6.26 25.38 -9.87
C PRO A 127 6.64 26.40 -10.95
N LEU A 128 6.37 27.68 -10.72
CA LEU A 128 6.68 28.75 -11.67
C LEU A 128 8.18 29.00 -11.80
N GLU A 129 8.93 29.00 -10.69
CA GLU A 129 10.39 29.11 -10.73
C GLU A 129 11.03 27.94 -11.49
N LEU A 130 10.56 26.71 -11.27
CA LEU A 130 11.06 25.55 -12.00
C LEU A 130 10.73 25.65 -13.49
N TRP A 131 9.51 26.07 -13.84
CA TRP A 131 9.10 26.29 -15.22
C TRP A 131 9.99 27.32 -15.92
N GLU A 132 10.28 28.46 -15.29
CA GLU A 132 11.18 29.48 -15.84
C GLU A 132 12.59 28.93 -16.08
N ARG A 133 13.11 28.07 -15.19
CA ARG A 133 14.42 27.42 -15.38
C ARG A 133 14.42 26.42 -16.54
N ILE A 134 13.32 25.68 -16.71
CA ILE A 134 13.14 24.77 -17.86
C ILE A 134 13.15 25.57 -19.16
N GLU A 135 12.35 26.64 -19.25
CA GLU A 135 12.24 27.48 -20.45
C GLU A 135 13.55 28.20 -20.79
N ARG A 136 14.33 28.58 -19.78
CA ARG A 136 15.67 29.16 -19.96
C ARG A 136 16.71 28.14 -20.44
N GLY A 137 16.43 26.84 -20.33
CA GLY A 137 17.36 25.77 -20.68
C GLY A 137 18.47 25.57 -19.65
N ASP A 138 18.19 25.79 -18.37
CA ASP A 138 19.12 25.50 -17.29
C ASP A 138 19.51 24.00 -17.28
N ASP A 139 20.71 23.68 -16.78
CA ASP A 139 21.17 22.28 -16.64
C ASP A 139 20.47 21.60 -15.45
N LEU A 140 19.33 20.98 -15.74
CA LEU A 140 18.44 20.33 -14.77
C LEU A 140 18.30 18.83 -15.03
N VAL A 141 18.26 18.05 -13.96
CA VAL A 141 17.76 16.67 -13.96
C VAL A 141 16.53 16.59 -13.06
N ILE A 142 15.36 16.43 -13.68
CA ILE A 142 14.07 16.33 -12.98
C ILE A 142 13.71 14.85 -12.81
N VAL A 143 13.50 14.41 -11.58
CA VAL A 143 13.20 13.01 -11.24
C VAL A 143 11.89 12.87 -10.44
N ASP A 144 11.04 11.95 -10.88
CA ASP A 144 9.77 11.61 -10.24
C ASP A 144 9.96 10.40 -9.32
N ALA A 145 9.77 10.61 -8.01
CA ALA A 145 9.95 9.60 -6.97
C ALA A 145 8.74 8.66 -6.76
N ARG A 146 7.67 8.82 -7.55
CA ARG A 146 6.45 7.99 -7.46
C ARG A 146 6.59 6.66 -8.18
N THR A 147 5.51 5.87 -8.15
CA THR A 147 5.40 4.64 -8.95
C THR A 147 5.38 4.95 -10.46
N PRO A 148 5.83 4.01 -11.32
CA PRO A 148 5.76 4.17 -12.77
C PRO A 148 4.33 4.46 -13.26
N GLU A 149 3.32 3.88 -12.65
CA GLU A 149 1.91 4.05 -13.01
C GLU A 149 1.40 5.45 -12.67
N GLU A 150 1.83 6.01 -11.53
CA GLU A 150 1.54 7.42 -11.19
C GLU A 150 2.26 8.39 -12.13
N TYR A 151 3.51 8.09 -12.50
CA TYR A 151 4.28 8.90 -13.46
C TYR A 151 3.62 8.91 -14.84
N ALA A 152 3.27 7.73 -15.38
CA ALA A 152 2.61 7.61 -16.68
C ALA A 152 1.25 8.31 -16.72
N ARG A 153 0.50 8.31 -15.60
CA ARG A 153 -0.76 9.06 -15.49
C ARG A 153 -0.59 10.56 -15.61
N GLY A 154 0.55 11.12 -15.25
CA GLY A 154 0.83 12.55 -15.38
C GLY A 154 2.10 12.95 -14.64
N SER A 155 3.07 13.50 -15.36
CA SER A 155 4.40 13.88 -14.84
C SER A 155 4.83 15.26 -15.33
N LEU A 156 5.90 15.80 -14.76
CA LEU A 156 6.46 17.05 -15.24
C LEU A 156 7.08 16.87 -16.65
N PRO A 157 6.97 17.87 -17.53
CA PRO A 157 7.64 17.83 -18.83
C PRO A 157 9.14 17.52 -18.69
N GLY A 158 9.63 16.54 -19.47
CA GLY A 158 11.05 16.15 -19.47
C GLY A 158 11.52 15.35 -18.24
N ALA A 159 10.67 15.14 -17.23
CA ALA A 159 11.06 14.38 -16.04
C ALA A 159 11.36 12.90 -16.34
N TRP A 160 12.28 12.32 -15.58
CA TRP A 160 12.59 10.89 -15.56
C TRP A 160 11.85 10.19 -14.42
N SER A 161 11.29 9.01 -14.69
CA SER A 161 10.74 8.16 -13.64
C SER A 161 11.87 7.45 -12.89
N VAL A 162 11.96 7.73 -11.59
CA VAL A 162 12.96 7.15 -10.67
C VAL A 162 12.30 6.95 -9.30
N PRO A 163 11.53 5.87 -9.08
CA PRO A 163 10.84 5.65 -7.80
C PRO A 163 11.81 5.74 -6.64
N GLY A 164 11.35 6.23 -5.48
CA GLY A 164 12.25 6.69 -4.40
C GLY A 164 13.39 5.72 -4.01
N GLY A 165 13.14 4.41 -4.01
CA GLY A 165 14.18 3.40 -3.71
C GLY A 165 15.27 3.27 -4.80
N GLU A 166 14.96 3.63 -6.03
CA GLU A 166 15.85 3.58 -7.19
C GLU A 166 16.74 4.83 -7.34
N LEU A 167 16.37 5.96 -6.70
CA LEU A 167 17.12 7.22 -6.76
C LEU A 167 18.59 7.01 -6.44
N VAL A 168 18.88 6.31 -5.34
CA VAL A 168 20.25 6.13 -4.83
C VAL A 168 21.16 5.31 -5.74
N VAL A 169 20.58 4.46 -6.61
CA VAL A 169 21.35 3.64 -7.54
C VAL A 169 21.37 4.23 -8.95
N ARG A 170 20.38 5.04 -9.35
CA ARG A 170 20.24 5.53 -10.73
C ARG A 170 20.62 6.99 -10.95
N ILE A 171 20.64 7.83 -9.91
CA ILE A 171 20.82 9.28 -10.09
C ILE A 171 22.12 9.64 -10.83
N ALA A 172 23.19 8.90 -10.57
CA ALA A 172 24.51 9.10 -11.17
C ALA A 172 24.55 8.77 -12.68
N GLU A 173 23.54 8.09 -13.22
CA GLU A 173 23.38 7.90 -14.68
C GLU A 173 22.80 9.13 -15.37
N LEU A 174 22.08 9.98 -14.62
CA LEU A 174 21.37 11.13 -15.18
C LEU A 174 22.19 12.41 -15.10
N VAL A 175 23.03 12.57 -14.07
CA VAL A 175 23.83 13.78 -13.87
C VAL A 175 25.16 13.70 -14.62
N ARG A 176 25.44 14.71 -15.44
CA ARG A 176 26.67 14.79 -16.25
C ARG A 176 27.73 15.69 -15.62
N HIS A 177 27.29 16.80 -15.01
CA HIS A 177 28.15 17.82 -14.44
C HIS A 177 27.90 17.94 -12.93
N PRO A 178 28.91 18.34 -12.12
CA PRO A 178 28.73 18.57 -10.69
C PRO A 178 27.78 19.73 -10.40
N GLU A 179 27.61 20.68 -11.34
CA GLU A 179 26.71 21.82 -11.19
C GLU A 179 25.26 21.52 -11.64
N THR A 180 25.01 20.36 -12.28
CA THR A 180 23.67 19.97 -12.71
C THR A 180 22.74 19.95 -11.49
N THR A 181 21.66 20.73 -11.52
CA THR A 181 20.71 20.78 -10.41
C THR A 181 19.75 19.59 -10.51
N ILE A 182 19.69 18.80 -9.45
CA ILE A 182 18.75 17.69 -9.33
C ILE A 182 17.46 18.19 -8.68
N VAL A 183 16.35 18.06 -9.38
CA VAL A 183 15.01 18.42 -8.90
C VAL A 183 14.23 17.14 -8.63
N VAL A 184 13.91 16.86 -7.36
CA VAL A 184 13.09 15.71 -6.98
C VAL A 184 11.65 16.15 -6.79
N HIS A 185 10.70 15.45 -7.43
CA HIS A 185 9.27 15.71 -7.23
C HIS A 185 8.47 14.42 -6.97
N CYS A 186 7.24 14.60 -6.51
CA CYS A 186 6.25 13.55 -6.43
C CYS A 186 4.86 14.10 -6.77
N GLY A 187 3.79 13.50 -6.24
CA GLY A 187 2.43 13.96 -6.47
C GLY A 187 2.05 15.16 -5.60
N GLY A 188 2.58 15.18 -4.38
CA GLY A 188 2.41 16.23 -3.37
C GLY A 188 3.77 16.53 -2.74
N ARG A 189 3.97 16.12 -1.48
CA ARG A 189 5.13 16.59 -0.68
C ARG A 189 6.02 15.47 -0.14
N THR A 190 5.44 14.44 0.50
CA THR A 190 6.19 13.42 1.25
C THR A 190 7.34 12.75 0.48
N ARG A 191 7.06 12.13 -0.68
CA ARG A 191 8.06 11.35 -1.44
C ARG A 191 9.20 12.19 -1.99
N SER A 192 8.95 13.45 -2.38
CA SER A 192 9.99 14.34 -2.88
C SER A 192 10.97 14.72 -1.78
N TYR A 193 10.50 14.98 -0.56
CA TYR A 193 11.37 15.30 0.58
C TYR A 193 12.26 14.11 0.97
N ILE A 194 11.67 12.92 1.10
CA ILE A 194 12.44 11.70 1.40
C ILE A 194 13.44 11.39 0.27
N GLY A 195 13.02 11.55 -0.99
CA GLY A 195 13.89 11.33 -2.14
C GLY A 195 15.07 12.30 -2.19
N ALA A 196 14.83 13.60 -2.02
CA ALA A 196 15.88 14.61 -2.00
C ALA A 196 16.85 14.43 -0.83
N GLU A 197 16.36 14.14 0.38
CA GLU A 197 17.27 13.88 1.49
C GLU A 197 18.03 12.56 1.31
N SER A 198 17.47 11.56 0.62
CA SER A 198 18.23 10.36 0.24
C SER A 198 19.43 10.73 -0.63
N LEU A 199 19.25 11.63 -1.60
CA LEU A 199 20.33 12.12 -2.46
C LEU A 199 21.33 13.01 -1.73
N ARG A 200 20.87 13.90 -0.83
CA ARG A 200 21.77 14.73 0.00
C ARG A 200 22.62 13.88 0.93
N ARG A 201 22.07 12.80 1.47
CA ARG A 201 22.82 11.79 2.24
C ARG A 201 23.84 11.00 1.41
N MET A 202 23.70 10.97 0.08
CA MET A 202 24.76 10.46 -0.79
C MET A 202 25.96 11.41 -0.88
N GLN A 203 25.81 12.68 -0.49
CA GLN A 203 26.85 13.72 -0.54
C GLN A 203 27.40 13.90 -1.97
N LEU A 204 26.49 13.94 -2.95
CA LEU A 204 26.82 14.31 -4.31
C LEU A 204 27.23 15.80 -4.36
N ALA A 205 28.07 16.18 -5.31
CA ALA A 205 28.42 17.58 -5.54
C ALA A 205 27.22 18.40 -6.06
N ASN A 206 26.29 17.72 -6.72
CA ASN A 206 25.10 18.30 -7.35
C ASN A 206 24.20 19.03 -6.34
N PRO A 207 23.73 20.25 -6.66
CA PRO A 207 22.64 20.87 -5.93
C PRO A 207 21.40 20.00 -5.99
N VAL A 208 20.82 19.66 -4.83
CA VAL A 208 19.57 18.90 -4.73
C VAL A 208 18.49 19.81 -4.18
N VAL A 209 17.41 19.94 -4.94
CA VAL A 209 16.22 20.72 -4.59
C VAL A 209 14.96 19.87 -4.77
N VAL A 210 13.88 20.28 -4.13
CA VAL A 210 12.56 19.66 -4.29
C VAL A 210 11.60 20.60 -5.01
N LEU A 211 10.71 20.04 -5.82
CA LEU A 211 9.55 20.79 -6.31
C LEU A 211 8.51 20.90 -5.18
N GLU A 212 8.15 22.13 -4.85
CA GLU A 212 7.09 22.41 -3.90
C GLU A 212 5.75 21.84 -4.42
N ASN A 213 5.07 21.07 -3.57
CA ASN A 213 3.73 20.51 -3.82
C ASN A 213 3.59 19.60 -5.06
N GLY A 214 4.69 19.22 -5.70
CA GLY A 214 4.73 18.18 -6.72
C GLY A 214 3.85 18.47 -7.96
N THR A 215 3.31 17.41 -8.56
CA THR A 215 2.42 17.54 -9.74
C THR A 215 1.12 18.28 -9.42
N MET A 216 0.60 18.20 -8.18
CA MET A 216 -0.56 18.99 -7.78
C MET A 216 -0.24 20.48 -7.76
N GLY A 217 0.91 20.88 -7.19
CA GLY A 217 1.39 22.26 -7.24
C GLY A 217 1.54 22.77 -8.68
N TRP A 218 2.07 21.93 -9.57
CA TRP A 218 2.21 22.22 -11.00
C TRP A 218 0.87 22.53 -11.67
N GLU A 219 -0.14 21.67 -11.50
CA GLU A 219 -1.48 21.89 -12.07
C GLU A 219 -2.18 23.10 -11.42
N LEU A 220 -2.01 23.31 -10.11
CA LEU A 220 -2.57 24.47 -9.40
C LEU A 220 -1.99 25.81 -9.88
N ALA A 221 -0.72 25.81 -10.31
CA ALA A 221 -0.06 26.94 -10.95
C ALA A 221 -0.49 27.16 -12.42
N GLY A 222 -1.39 26.33 -12.96
CA GLY A 222 -1.86 26.43 -14.34
C GLY A 222 -0.90 25.83 -15.38
N LEU A 223 0.11 25.09 -14.93
CA LEU A 223 1.09 24.43 -15.81
C LEU A 223 0.59 23.04 -16.22
N THR A 224 0.96 22.60 -17.41
CA THR A 224 0.49 21.34 -17.99
C THR A 224 1.42 20.18 -17.66
N LEU A 225 0.85 19.06 -17.24
CA LEU A 225 1.58 17.80 -17.06
C LEU A 225 1.68 17.03 -18.39
N GLU A 226 2.79 16.33 -18.58
CA GLU A 226 2.94 15.33 -19.63
C GLU A 226 2.20 14.04 -19.25
N ARG A 227 1.43 13.48 -20.18
CA ARG A 227 0.63 12.25 -19.97
C ARG A 227 1.19 11.11 -20.84
N GLY A 228 1.18 9.89 -20.33
CA GLY A 228 1.68 8.70 -21.04
C GLY A 228 3.20 8.64 -21.17
N ALA A 229 3.94 9.47 -20.40
CA ALA A 229 5.39 9.44 -20.40
C ALA A 229 5.92 8.08 -19.93
N ALA A 230 7.00 7.61 -20.55
CA ALA A 230 7.64 6.33 -20.25
C ALA A 230 9.17 6.45 -20.13
N ARG A 231 9.70 7.65 -19.83
CA ARG A 231 11.14 7.87 -19.65
C ARG A 231 11.59 7.29 -18.31
N TRP A 232 12.06 6.06 -18.35
CA TRP A 232 12.67 5.39 -17.19
C TRP A 232 14.15 5.69 -17.09
N ALA A 233 14.66 5.96 -15.88
CA ALA A 233 16.09 6.19 -15.71
C ALA A 233 16.92 4.94 -16.11
N PRO A 234 18.07 5.14 -16.78
CA PRO A 234 18.92 4.03 -17.22
C PRO A 234 19.25 3.03 -16.10
N ALA A 235 19.49 1.78 -16.49
CA ALA A 235 19.99 0.77 -15.57
C ALA A 235 21.33 1.23 -14.96
N PRO A 236 21.56 1.02 -13.66
CA PRO A 236 22.78 1.49 -13.03
C PRO A 236 24.01 0.79 -13.61
N SER A 237 25.04 1.57 -13.93
CA SER A 237 26.36 1.07 -14.32
C SER A 237 27.13 0.55 -13.09
N ALA A 238 28.28 -0.10 -13.33
CA ALA A 238 29.19 -0.50 -12.24
C ALA A 238 29.66 0.70 -11.40
N ARG A 239 29.89 1.86 -12.04
CA ARG A 239 30.27 3.10 -11.36
C ARG A 239 29.16 3.58 -10.43
N SER A 240 27.92 3.67 -10.92
CA SER A 240 26.78 4.13 -10.10
C SER A 240 26.49 3.18 -8.95
N ARG A 241 26.59 1.87 -9.17
CA ARG A 241 26.54 0.87 -8.09
C ARG A 241 27.62 1.10 -7.03
N ALA A 242 28.85 1.42 -7.43
CA ALA A 242 29.94 1.71 -6.49
C ALA A 242 29.68 2.98 -5.66
N VAL A 243 29.21 4.06 -6.30
CA VAL A 243 28.81 5.31 -5.61
C VAL A 243 27.70 5.04 -4.60
N ALA A 244 26.64 4.33 -5.02
CA ALA A 244 25.53 3.95 -4.16
C ALA A 244 25.98 3.09 -2.98
N ALA A 245 26.88 2.14 -3.21
CA ALA A 245 27.44 1.27 -2.17
C ALA A 245 28.28 2.04 -1.14
N LEU A 246 29.08 3.02 -1.56
CA LEU A 246 29.83 3.88 -0.64
C LEU A 246 28.91 4.74 0.21
N ALA A 247 27.91 5.38 -0.41
CA ALA A 247 26.89 6.14 0.31
C ALA A 247 26.13 5.27 1.31
N ALA A 248 25.72 4.08 0.91
CA ALA A 248 25.04 3.13 1.78
C ALA A 248 25.92 2.70 2.96
N LYS A 249 27.20 2.38 2.77
CA LYS A 249 28.09 2.05 3.90
C LYS A 249 28.17 3.16 4.93
N ARG A 250 28.27 4.42 4.48
CA ARG A 250 28.27 5.58 5.37
C ARG A 250 26.93 5.73 6.11
N VAL A 251 25.81 5.70 5.39
CA VAL A 251 24.46 5.79 5.98
C VAL A 251 24.20 4.67 6.98
N ALA A 252 24.65 3.44 6.70
CA ALA A 252 24.55 2.33 7.61
C ALA A 252 25.34 2.55 8.91
N ALA A 253 26.54 3.12 8.82
CA ALA A 253 27.34 3.45 9.99
C ALA A 253 26.70 4.60 10.81
N GLU A 254 26.24 5.66 10.15
CA GLU A 254 25.58 6.82 10.78
C GLU A 254 24.32 6.43 11.54
N ASP A 255 23.45 5.61 10.93
CA ASP A 255 22.16 5.23 11.51
C ASP A 255 22.22 3.87 12.24
N GLY A 256 23.42 3.29 12.39
CA GLY A 256 23.68 2.04 13.11
C GLY A 256 22.92 0.83 12.56
N ILE A 257 22.77 0.70 11.24
CA ILE A 257 21.95 -0.31 10.57
C ILE A 257 22.60 -1.70 10.68
N PRO A 258 21.96 -2.68 11.33
CA PRO A 258 22.50 -4.03 11.43
C PRO A 258 22.38 -4.78 10.11
N PHE A 259 23.38 -5.63 9.84
CA PHE A 259 23.38 -6.58 8.75
C PHE A 259 23.15 -8.00 9.27
N VAL A 260 22.27 -8.75 8.63
CA VAL A 260 22.02 -10.17 8.93
C VAL A 260 22.61 -11.04 7.81
N SER A 261 23.32 -12.11 8.17
CA SER A 261 23.82 -13.07 7.19
C SER A 261 22.67 -13.91 6.61
N PRO A 262 22.84 -14.53 5.42
CA PRO A 262 21.88 -15.47 4.86
C PRO A 262 21.47 -16.57 5.85
N ARG A 263 22.43 -17.27 6.47
CA ARG A 263 22.16 -18.26 7.52
C ARG A 263 21.36 -17.70 8.71
N ALA A 264 21.63 -16.48 9.15
CA ALA A 264 20.87 -15.86 10.24
C ALA A 264 19.43 -15.52 9.81
N LEU A 265 19.23 -15.04 8.58
CA LEU A 265 17.90 -14.82 8.02
C LEU A 265 17.11 -16.12 7.91
N ALA A 266 17.72 -17.20 7.43
CA ALA A 266 17.09 -18.52 7.34
C ALA A 266 16.61 -19.01 8.72
N ALA A 267 17.43 -18.83 9.76
CA ALA A 267 17.05 -19.16 11.14
C ALA A 267 15.87 -18.31 11.66
N ARG A 268 15.79 -17.02 11.29
CA ARG A 268 14.66 -16.16 11.65
C ARG A 268 13.39 -16.53 10.88
N LEU A 269 13.50 -16.88 9.59
CA LEU A 269 12.37 -17.32 8.76
C LEU A 269 11.70 -18.57 9.33
N ALA A 270 12.48 -19.52 9.85
CA ALA A 270 11.96 -20.72 10.51
C ALA A 270 11.12 -20.42 11.78
N ARG A 271 11.24 -19.21 12.34
CA ARG A 271 10.51 -18.74 13.53
C ARG A 271 9.60 -17.55 13.23
N ARG A 272 9.29 -17.31 11.95
CA ARG A 272 8.51 -16.14 11.51
C ARG A 272 7.16 -16.05 12.20
N GLU A 273 6.48 -17.19 12.38
CA GLU A 273 5.17 -17.28 13.03
C GLU A 273 5.23 -17.10 14.56
N ASP A 274 6.44 -17.07 15.15
CA ASP A 274 6.62 -16.76 16.58
C ASP A 274 7.04 -15.29 16.81
N GLN A 275 7.69 -14.67 15.83
CA GLN A 275 8.47 -13.43 16.04
C GLN A 275 8.01 -12.23 15.19
N ASN A 276 6.95 -12.36 14.39
CA ASN A 276 6.53 -11.32 13.44
C ASN A 276 7.69 -10.80 12.59
N LEU A 277 8.32 -11.69 11.83
CA LEU A 277 9.36 -11.30 10.87
C LEU A 277 8.73 -10.86 9.55
N TYR A 278 9.09 -9.66 9.10
CA TYR A 278 8.85 -9.17 7.75
C TYR A 278 10.15 -9.24 6.95
N VAL A 279 10.13 -9.97 5.83
CA VAL A 279 11.20 -9.91 4.84
C VAL A 279 10.67 -9.11 3.66
N LEU A 280 11.19 -7.88 3.48
CA LEU A 280 10.70 -6.96 2.45
C LEU A 280 11.72 -6.86 1.34
N ASP A 281 11.33 -7.23 0.13
CA ASP A 281 12.13 -7.02 -1.06
C ASP A 281 11.84 -5.62 -1.63
N VAL A 282 12.86 -4.77 -1.59
CA VAL A 282 12.72 -3.33 -1.90
C VAL A 282 13.06 -2.98 -3.35
N ARG A 283 13.23 -4.00 -4.21
CA ARG A 283 13.56 -3.84 -5.63
C ARG A 283 12.34 -3.53 -6.49
N THR A 284 12.58 -3.36 -7.79
CA THR A 284 11.53 -3.19 -8.79
C THR A 284 10.66 -4.46 -8.94
N ALA A 285 9.48 -4.32 -9.55
CA ALA A 285 8.56 -5.43 -9.79
C ALA A 285 9.23 -6.54 -10.62
N ASP A 286 9.93 -6.16 -11.69
CA ASP A 286 10.58 -7.10 -12.61
C ASP A 286 11.70 -7.88 -11.92
N GLU A 287 12.49 -7.22 -11.07
CA GLU A 287 13.55 -7.89 -10.31
C GLU A 287 13.01 -8.86 -9.28
N TYR A 288 11.90 -8.52 -8.62
CA TYR A 288 11.21 -9.41 -7.71
C TYR A 288 10.63 -10.62 -8.45
N ALA A 289 9.90 -10.37 -9.54
CA ALA A 289 9.27 -11.42 -10.34
C ALA A 289 10.30 -12.37 -10.99
N ALA A 290 11.48 -11.86 -11.35
CA ALA A 290 12.57 -12.70 -11.87
C ALA A 290 13.16 -13.66 -10.83
N GLY A 291 13.06 -13.32 -9.54
CA GLY A 291 13.52 -14.16 -8.44
C GLY A 291 13.69 -13.36 -7.15
N HIS A 292 13.15 -13.86 -6.04
CA HIS A 292 13.20 -13.22 -4.72
C HIS A 292 13.33 -14.26 -3.61
N VAL A 293 13.73 -13.84 -2.41
CA VAL A 293 13.77 -14.73 -1.22
C VAL A 293 12.39 -15.32 -0.99
N ALA A 294 12.28 -16.64 -0.88
CA ALA A 294 11.00 -17.32 -0.69
C ALA A 294 10.25 -16.79 0.54
N GLY A 295 8.97 -16.46 0.38
CA GLY A 295 8.14 -15.85 1.41
C GLY A 295 8.41 -14.37 1.71
N ALA A 296 9.29 -13.70 0.96
CA ALA A 296 9.44 -12.25 1.04
C ALA A 296 8.17 -11.54 0.51
N VAL A 297 7.94 -10.32 0.99
CA VAL A 297 6.88 -9.44 0.50
C VAL A 297 7.51 -8.40 -0.41
N TRP A 298 7.00 -8.26 -1.62
CA TRP A 298 7.41 -7.19 -2.52
C TRP A 298 6.94 -5.83 -1.97
N ALA A 299 7.88 -4.96 -1.64
CA ALA A 299 7.64 -3.63 -1.09
C ALA A 299 8.71 -2.67 -1.61
N PRO A 300 8.58 -2.14 -2.84
CA PRO A 300 9.56 -1.25 -3.45
C PRO A 300 10.00 -0.15 -2.48
N GLY A 301 11.30 0.12 -2.36
CA GLY A 301 11.84 0.90 -1.24
C GLY A 301 11.17 2.24 -0.97
N GLY A 302 10.80 2.98 -2.03
CA GLY A 302 10.05 4.24 -1.90
C GLY A 302 8.63 4.04 -1.35
N GLN A 303 7.95 2.96 -1.77
CA GLN A 303 6.62 2.60 -1.29
C GLN A 303 6.65 2.02 0.13
N ALA A 304 7.68 1.24 0.47
CA ALA A 304 7.87 0.75 1.84
C ALA A 304 8.00 1.90 2.86
N VAL A 305 8.58 3.04 2.46
CA VAL A 305 8.64 4.26 3.28
C VAL A 305 7.33 5.05 3.21
N GLN A 306 6.78 5.27 2.01
CA GLN A 306 5.55 6.07 1.81
C GLN A 306 4.30 5.43 2.42
N ALA A 307 4.22 4.10 2.48
CA ALA A 307 3.04 3.34 2.86
C ALA A 307 3.41 2.20 3.81
N THR A 308 4.27 2.47 4.80
CA THR A 308 4.79 1.46 5.73
C THR A 308 3.69 0.66 6.42
N ASP A 309 2.58 1.30 6.76
CA ASP A 309 1.40 0.70 7.38
C ASP A 309 0.66 -0.31 6.48
N GLU A 310 0.87 -0.26 5.16
CA GLU A 310 0.33 -1.26 4.22
C GLU A 310 1.19 -2.54 4.14
N TYR A 311 2.43 -2.52 4.65
CA TYR A 311 3.33 -3.66 4.62
C TYR A 311 3.61 -4.23 6.02
N VAL A 312 3.61 -3.38 7.04
CA VAL A 312 3.98 -3.72 8.42
C VAL A 312 2.87 -3.27 9.37
N ALA A 313 1.94 -4.18 9.67
CA ALA A 313 0.83 -3.90 10.60
C ALA A 313 1.23 -4.07 12.07
N VAL A 314 2.19 -4.96 12.36
CA VAL A 314 2.61 -5.26 13.73
C VAL A 314 3.61 -4.22 14.22
N ARG A 315 3.26 -3.55 15.32
CA ARG A 315 4.16 -2.66 16.06
C ARG A 315 5.27 -3.48 16.71
N ALA A 316 6.47 -2.90 16.80
CA ALA A 316 7.65 -3.56 17.37
C ALA A 316 8.03 -4.89 16.69
N ALA A 317 7.70 -5.07 15.42
CA ALA A 317 8.11 -6.22 14.64
C ALA A 317 9.57 -6.17 14.15
N SER A 318 10.10 -7.33 13.78
CA SER A 318 11.41 -7.48 13.14
C SER A 318 11.29 -7.35 11.63
N ILE A 319 12.13 -6.53 11.00
CA ILE A 319 12.13 -6.29 9.56
C ILE A 319 13.52 -6.58 9.00
N VAL A 320 13.59 -7.36 7.93
CA VAL A 320 14.80 -7.56 7.12
C VAL A 320 14.52 -7.10 5.69
N LEU A 321 15.29 -6.11 5.24
CA LEU A 321 15.20 -5.59 3.88
C LEU A 321 16.17 -6.32 2.95
N VAL A 322 15.70 -6.63 1.75
CA VAL A 322 16.44 -7.36 0.71
C VAL A 322 16.47 -6.56 -0.57
N CYS A 323 17.64 -6.47 -1.20
CA CYS A 323 17.79 -6.03 -2.59
C CYS A 323 18.87 -6.86 -3.30
N ASP A 324 19.37 -6.41 -4.45
CA ASP A 324 20.42 -7.06 -5.27
C ASP A 324 21.84 -6.86 -4.71
N GLY A 325 21.95 -6.53 -3.42
CA GLY A 325 23.16 -6.11 -2.75
C GLY A 325 22.76 -5.51 -1.41
N PHE A 326 23.01 -4.21 -1.22
CA PHE A 326 22.58 -3.55 0.02
C PHE A 326 22.22 -2.07 -0.13
N ALA A 327 22.52 -1.41 -1.25
CA ALA A 327 22.40 0.05 -1.33
C ALA A 327 20.96 0.55 -1.15
N ARG A 328 20.00 -0.07 -1.86
CA ARG A 328 18.57 0.25 -1.75
C ARG A 328 18.04 -0.09 -0.36
N SER A 329 18.32 -1.30 0.11
CA SER A 329 17.91 -1.78 1.43
C SER A 329 18.44 -0.91 2.57
N VAL A 330 19.69 -0.46 2.51
CA VAL A 330 20.25 0.42 3.56
C VAL A 330 19.56 1.78 3.57
N MET A 331 19.33 2.40 2.41
CA MET A 331 18.64 3.70 2.38
C MET A 331 17.19 3.55 2.90
N THR A 332 16.47 2.51 2.49
CA THR A 332 15.12 2.23 3.02
C THR A 332 15.15 1.93 4.51
N ALA A 333 16.11 1.15 5.02
CA ALA A 333 16.24 0.83 6.44
C ALA A 333 16.49 2.08 7.27
N SER A 334 17.36 2.98 6.79
CA SER A 334 17.62 4.28 7.39
C SER A 334 16.33 5.06 7.64
N TRP A 335 15.46 5.15 6.62
CA TRP A 335 14.19 5.85 6.76
C TRP A 335 13.22 5.15 7.70
N LEU A 336 13.06 3.83 7.60
CA LEU A 336 12.18 3.09 8.51
C LEU A 336 12.61 3.22 9.97
N ARG A 337 13.92 3.21 10.27
CA ARG A 337 14.42 3.43 11.63
C ARG A 337 14.15 4.85 12.12
N ARG A 338 14.34 5.86 11.27
CA ARG A 338 14.02 7.26 11.58
C ARG A 338 12.51 7.49 11.78
N MET A 339 11.66 6.70 11.11
CA MET A 339 10.22 6.64 11.37
C MET A 339 9.87 5.97 12.70
N GLY A 340 10.84 5.42 13.43
CA GLY A 340 10.66 4.81 14.75
C GLY A 340 10.35 3.32 14.72
N LEU A 341 10.64 2.61 13.62
CA LEU A 341 10.59 1.15 13.61
C LEU A 341 11.83 0.60 14.33
N PRO A 342 11.66 -0.21 15.39
CA PRO A 342 12.74 -0.47 16.34
C PRO A 342 13.76 -1.51 15.84
N ASP A 343 13.31 -2.53 15.09
CA ASP A 343 14.17 -3.63 14.61
C ASP A 343 14.11 -3.71 13.08
N VAL A 344 15.04 -3.01 12.42
CA VAL A 344 15.18 -3.00 10.97
C VAL A 344 16.61 -3.33 10.59
N ALA A 345 16.79 -4.44 9.88
CA ALA A 345 18.07 -4.96 9.41
C ALA A 345 18.12 -5.09 7.89
N VAL A 346 19.32 -5.26 7.36
CA VAL A 346 19.56 -5.49 5.92
C VAL A 346 20.20 -6.87 5.74
N LEU A 347 19.76 -7.61 4.72
CA LEU A 347 20.41 -8.85 4.33
C LEU A 347 21.81 -8.56 3.76
N ALA A 348 22.84 -9.08 4.42
CA ALA A 348 24.23 -8.92 4.00
C ALA A 348 24.45 -9.53 2.61
N GLY A 349 24.87 -8.70 1.66
CA GLY A 349 25.10 -9.12 0.27
C GLY A 349 23.83 -9.34 -0.56
N GLY A 350 22.64 -9.12 0.01
CA GLY A 350 21.36 -9.17 -0.69
C GLY A 350 21.00 -10.56 -1.23
N LEU A 351 20.12 -10.57 -2.23
CA LEU A 351 19.68 -11.79 -2.91
C LEU A 351 20.86 -12.62 -3.48
N PRO A 352 21.91 -12.02 -4.10
CA PRO A 352 23.05 -12.81 -4.58
C PRO A 352 23.74 -13.64 -3.49
N ALA A 353 23.95 -13.06 -2.31
CA ALA A 353 24.55 -13.78 -1.18
C ALA A 353 23.60 -14.84 -0.59
N TRP A 354 22.30 -14.58 -0.58
CA TRP A 354 21.29 -15.56 -0.18
C TRP A 354 21.28 -16.79 -1.07
N THR A 355 21.25 -16.59 -2.39
CA THR A 355 21.30 -17.69 -3.37
C THR A 355 22.62 -18.46 -3.29
N ALA A 356 23.75 -17.76 -3.10
CA ALA A 356 25.05 -18.40 -2.94
C ALA A 356 25.15 -19.28 -1.69
N ASP A 357 24.42 -18.95 -0.62
CA ASP A 357 24.33 -19.75 0.62
C ASP A 357 23.27 -20.88 0.53
N GLY A 358 22.68 -21.10 -0.66
CA GLY A 358 21.66 -22.13 -0.88
C GLY A 358 20.26 -21.76 -0.39
N GLY A 359 19.99 -20.47 -0.18
CA GLY A 359 18.70 -19.97 0.25
C GLY A 359 17.59 -20.17 -0.79
N ALA A 360 16.37 -20.46 -0.32
CA ALA A 360 15.21 -20.69 -1.19
C ALA A 360 14.76 -19.42 -1.93
N VAL A 361 14.43 -19.55 -3.21
CA VAL A 361 14.00 -18.46 -4.10
C VAL A 361 12.66 -18.81 -4.74
N GLU A 362 11.77 -17.82 -4.83
CA GLU A 362 10.50 -17.88 -5.54
C GLU A 362 10.52 -16.93 -6.75
N THR A 363 9.64 -17.16 -7.73
CA THR A 363 9.52 -16.36 -8.96
C THR A 363 8.07 -15.94 -9.20
N GLY A 364 7.87 -14.89 -10.00
CA GLY A 364 6.57 -14.30 -10.28
C GLY A 364 6.13 -13.29 -9.23
N LEU A 365 5.02 -12.61 -9.51
CA LEU A 365 4.33 -11.78 -8.51
C LEU A 365 3.40 -12.68 -7.69
N PRO A 366 3.23 -12.44 -6.39
CA PRO A 366 2.42 -13.30 -5.54
C PRO A 366 0.94 -13.24 -5.98
N LEU A 367 0.41 -14.38 -6.41
CA LEU A 367 -1.04 -14.60 -6.44
C LEU A 367 -1.47 -14.85 -5.00
N ALA A 368 -2.17 -13.88 -4.40
CA ALA A 368 -2.71 -14.04 -3.05
C ALA A 368 -3.93 -14.97 -3.09
N VAL A 369 -3.70 -16.29 -3.11
CA VAL A 369 -4.77 -17.27 -2.88
C VAL A 369 -5.25 -17.06 -1.44
N PRO A 370 -6.53 -16.70 -1.23
CA PRO A 370 -6.99 -16.37 0.11
C PRO A 370 -7.05 -17.64 0.97
N VAL A 371 -6.76 -17.49 2.26
CA VAL A 371 -6.88 -18.61 3.22
C VAL A 371 -8.31 -19.15 3.21
N GLY A 372 -8.44 -20.48 3.17
CA GLY A 372 -9.74 -21.15 3.14
C GLY A 372 -10.41 -21.18 1.75
N TRP A 373 -9.80 -20.59 0.72
CA TRP A 373 -10.38 -20.56 -0.63
C TRP A 373 -10.65 -21.95 -1.21
N GLU A 374 -9.73 -22.89 -1.06
CA GLU A 374 -9.89 -24.26 -1.60
C GLU A 374 -11.07 -24.97 -0.94
N THR A 375 -11.24 -24.77 0.38
CA THR A 375 -12.38 -25.30 1.13
C THR A 375 -13.69 -24.65 0.70
N ALA A 376 -13.70 -23.34 0.50
CA ALA A 376 -14.87 -22.62 -0.01
C ALA A 376 -15.22 -23.10 -1.43
N ARG A 377 -14.23 -23.19 -2.31
CA ARG A 377 -14.37 -23.65 -3.70
C ARG A 377 -14.95 -25.05 -3.80
N ALA A 378 -14.57 -25.95 -2.89
CA ALA A 378 -15.09 -27.32 -2.85
C ALA A 378 -16.58 -27.40 -2.49
N ARG A 379 -17.15 -26.34 -1.87
CA ARG A 379 -18.52 -26.31 -1.35
C ARG A 379 -19.49 -25.50 -2.21
N VAL A 380 -18.99 -24.66 -3.11
CA VAL A 380 -19.82 -23.77 -3.93
C VAL A 380 -20.00 -24.35 -5.34
N ALA A 381 -21.22 -24.27 -5.86
CA ALA A 381 -21.50 -24.60 -7.25
C ALA A 381 -20.79 -23.59 -8.17
N ARG A 382 -20.46 -24.03 -9.39
CA ARG A 382 -19.80 -23.20 -10.41
C ARG A 382 -20.54 -23.32 -11.72
N VAL A 383 -20.55 -22.22 -12.46
CA VAL A 383 -21.13 -22.12 -13.81
C VAL A 383 -20.08 -21.57 -14.77
N SER A 384 -20.12 -22.06 -16.01
CA SER A 384 -19.28 -21.52 -17.08
C SER A 384 -19.92 -20.23 -17.64
N PRO A 385 -19.14 -19.36 -18.31
CA PRO A 385 -19.69 -18.21 -19.03
C PRO A 385 -20.82 -18.55 -20.03
N GLY A 386 -20.85 -19.78 -20.57
CA GLY A 386 -21.86 -20.23 -21.53
C GLY A 386 -23.16 -20.75 -20.91
N ASP A 387 -23.17 -21.04 -19.60
CA ASP A 387 -24.23 -21.83 -18.94
C ASP A 387 -24.90 -21.08 -17.77
N LEU A 388 -25.07 -19.76 -17.87
CA LEU A 388 -25.52 -18.92 -16.74
C LEU A 388 -26.95 -19.24 -16.27
N GLY A 389 -27.86 -19.64 -17.16
CA GLY A 389 -29.29 -19.76 -16.84
C GLY A 389 -29.92 -18.44 -16.34
N PRO A 390 -31.21 -18.44 -15.95
CA PRO A 390 -31.85 -17.27 -15.36
C PRO A 390 -31.44 -17.10 -13.89
N ALA A 391 -30.57 -16.14 -13.61
CA ALA A 391 -30.11 -15.84 -12.25
C ALA A 391 -29.86 -14.34 -12.03
N LEU A 392 -29.93 -13.91 -10.77
CA LEU A 392 -29.40 -12.62 -10.36
C LEU A 392 -27.88 -12.66 -10.39
N ILE A 393 -27.25 -11.69 -11.08
CA ILE A 393 -25.79 -11.56 -11.08
C ILE A 393 -25.38 -10.57 -10.00
N VAL A 394 -24.48 -10.99 -9.11
CA VAL A 394 -23.88 -10.16 -8.06
C VAL A 394 -22.38 -10.07 -8.30
N SER A 395 -21.88 -8.88 -8.61
CA SER A 395 -20.45 -8.58 -8.63
C SER A 395 -19.99 -8.13 -7.24
N VAL A 396 -18.89 -8.72 -6.77
CA VAL A 396 -18.18 -8.31 -5.54
C VAL A 396 -16.79 -7.76 -5.85
N ASP A 397 -16.60 -7.25 -7.07
CA ASP A 397 -15.39 -6.52 -7.47
C ASP A 397 -15.21 -5.23 -6.67
N GLN A 398 -14.06 -4.58 -6.83
CA GLN A 398 -13.96 -3.19 -6.40
C GLN A 398 -14.89 -2.29 -7.25
N SER A 399 -15.46 -1.26 -6.64
CA SER A 399 -16.46 -0.41 -7.31
C SER A 399 -15.93 0.26 -8.57
N ASP A 400 -14.65 0.63 -8.60
CA ASP A 400 -13.99 1.21 -9.78
C ASP A 400 -13.79 0.19 -10.91
N ALA A 401 -13.50 -1.07 -10.59
CA ALA A 401 -13.41 -2.16 -11.55
C ALA A 401 -14.78 -2.47 -12.15
N TYR A 402 -15.82 -2.57 -11.31
CA TYR A 402 -17.21 -2.69 -11.77
C TYR A 402 -17.58 -1.52 -12.69
N ALA A 403 -17.31 -0.29 -12.30
CA ALA A 403 -17.62 0.88 -13.12
C ALA A 403 -16.84 0.92 -14.46
N ARG A 404 -15.63 0.36 -14.54
CA ARG A 404 -14.92 0.22 -15.83
C ARG A 404 -15.58 -0.81 -16.73
N GLY A 405 -16.00 -1.95 -16.19
CA GLY A 405 -16.64 -3.00 -16.96
C GLY A 405 -17.15 -4.15 -16.09
N HIS A 406 -18.41 -4.52 -16.27
CA HIS A 406 -19.08 -5.61 -15.56
C HIS A 406 -20.07 -6.35 -16.46
N MET A 407 -20.54 -7.51 -16.02
CA MET A 407 -21.58 -8.28 -16.72
C MET A 407 -22.91 -7.49 -16.77
N PRO A 408 -23.64 -7.49 -17.90
CA PRO A 408 -24.90 -6.79 -18.03
C PRO A 408 -25.91 -7.12 -16.95
N GLY A 409 -26.55 -6.09 -16.39
CA GLY A 409 -27.55 -6.23 -15.32
C GLY A 409 -27.04 -6.67 -13.96
N ALA A 410 -25.72 -6.86 -13.77
CA ALA A 410 -25.13 -7.25 -12.49
C ALA A 410 -25.28 -6.17 -11.43
N TRP A 411 -25.62 -6.57 -10.20
CA TRP A 411 -25.58 -5.70 -9.03
C TRP A 411 -24.19 -5.70 -8.42
N TRP A 412 -23.65 -4.53 -8.09
CA TRP A 412 -22.45 -4.40 -7.29
C TRP A 412 -22.78 -4.42 -5.80
N LEU A 413 -22.08 -5.25 -5.03
CA LEU A 413 -22.13 -5.28 -3.57
C LEU A 413 -20.72 -5.35 -2.99
N CYS A 414 -20.42 -4.56 -1.96
CA CYS A 414 -19.16 -4.69 -1.25
C CYS A 414 -19.15 -5.96 -0.39
N ARG A 415 -18.18 -6.86 -0.65
CA ARG A 415 -18.01 -8.12 0.11
C ARG A 415 -17.87 -7.88 1.62
N SER A 416 -17.27 -6.76 2.05
CA SER A 416 -17.09 -6.47 3.48
C SER A 416 -18.42 -6.41 4.24
N ARG A 417 -19.51 -5.99 3.58
CA ARG A 417 -20.83 -5.78 4.19
C ARG A 417 -21.90 -6.69 3.59
N LEU A 418 -21.51 -7.77 2.93
CA LEU A 418 -22.42 -8.64 2.18
C LEU A 418 -23.58 -9.16 3.05
N GLU A 419 -23.32 -9.48 4.32
CA GLU A 419 -24.33 -9.92 5.30
C GLU A 419 -25.43 -8.89 5.55
N TRP A 420 -25.18 -7.61 5.29
CA TRP A 420 -26.12 -6.51 5.49
C TRP A 420 -26.85 -6.13 4.22
N THR A 421 -26.18 -6.25 3.07
CA THR A 421 -26.66 -5.67 1.81
C THR A 421 -27.31 -6.69 0.90
N ILE A 422 -26.98 -7.99 0.98
CA ILE A 422 -27.54 -8.99 0.05
C ILE A 422 -29.07 -9.05 0.05
N GLY A 423 -29.70 -8.86 1.22
CA GLY A 423 -31.17 -8.92 1.35
C GLY A 423 -31.90 -7.79 0.61
N THR A 424 -31.22 -6.70 0.25
CA THR A 424 -31.82 -5.59 -0.51
C THR A 424 -31.95 -5.91 -2.00
N VAL A 425 -31.01 -6.69 -2.55
CA VAL A 425 -30.99 -7.08 -3.97
C VAL A 425 -31.55 -8.49 -4.21
N ALA A 426 -31.44 -9.38 -3.22
CA ALA A 426 -31.90 -10.76 -3.27
C ALA A 426 -32.67 -11.13 -1.98
N PRO A 427 -33.92 -10.64 -1.82
CA PRO A 427 -34.72 -10.93 -0.62
C PRO A 427 -35.17 -12.39 -0.55
N ASP A 428 -35.38 -13.05 -1.69
CA ASP A 428 -35.68 -14.48 -1.75
C ASP A 428 -34.40 -15.31 -1.71
N ARG A 429 -34.24 -16.12 -0.65
CA ARG A 429 -33.06 -16.96 -0.43
C ARG A 429 -33.01 -18.21 -1.33
N GLN A 430 -34.11 -18.52 -2.03
CA GLN A 430 -34.16 -19.63 -2.99
C GLN A 430 -33.92 -19.17 -4.43
N ALA A 431 -33.92 -17.85 -4.70
CA ALA A 431 -33.67 -17.33 -6.02
C ALA A 431 -32.24 -17.67 -6.49
N PRO A 432 -32.04 -18.08 -7.75
CA PRO A 432 -30.71 -18.35 -8.30
C PRO A 432 -29.83 -17.08 -8.30
N ILE A 433 -28.62 -17.20 -7.74
CA ILE A 433 -27.62 -16.13 -7.71
C ILE A 433 -26.33 -16.63 -8.33
N ILE A 434 -25.78 -15.88 -9.28
CA ILE A 434 -24.41 -16.05 -9.77
C ILE A 434 -23.55 -14.94 -9.17
N VAL A 435 -22.53 -15.31 -8.41
CA VAL A 435 -21.57 -14.37 -7.85
C VAL A 435 -20.33 -14.31 -8.74
N THR A 436 -19.89 -13.10 -9.08
CA THR A 436 -18.68 -12.86 -9.86
C THR A 436 -17.76 -11.83 -9.21
N CYS A 437 -16.49 -11.91 -9.57
CA CYS A 437 -15.47 -10.89 -9.38
C CYS A 437 -14.48 -11.02 -10.55
N ALA A 438 -13.38 -10.27 -10.57
CA ALA A 438 -12.45 -10.26 -11.70
C ALA A 438 -11.91 -11.65 -12.06
N ASP A 439 -11.60 -12.48 -11.07
CA ASP A 439 -10.82 -13.72 -11.24
C ASP A 439 -11.41 -14.97 -10.56
N GLY A 440 -12.49 -14.82 -9.79
CA GLY A 440 -13.17 -15.92 -9.10
C GLY A 440 -12.79 -16.11 -7.63
N PHE A 441 -11.75 -15.45 -7.10
CA PHE A 441 -11.34 -15.65 -5.70
C PHE A 441 -12.32 -15.04 -4.71
N ALA A 442 -12.59 -13.73 -4.84
CA ALA A 442 -13.49 -13.01 -3.93
C ALA A 442 -14.94 -13.50 -4.03
N SER A 443 -15.40 -13.81 -5.24
CA SER A 443 -16.75 -14.35 -5.49
C SER A 443 -16.95 -15.73 -4.91
N THR A 444 -15.91 -16.59 -4.90
CA THR A 444 -15.96 -17.89 -4.22
C THR A 444 -16.18 -17.73 -2.72
N LEU A 445 -15.43 -16.83 -2.08
CA LEU A 445 -15.60 -16.57 -0.64
C LEU A 445 -16.95 -15.91 -0.34
N ALA A 446 -17.41 -15.00 -1.20
CA ALA A 446 -18.73 -14.38 -1.08
C ALA A 446 -19.86 -15.42 -1.20
N ALA A 447 -19.80 -16.32 -2.19
CA ALA A 447 -20.77 -17.41 -2.34
C ALA A 447 -20.81 -18.34 -1.11
N ALA A 448 -19.66 -18.67 -0.52
CA ALA A 448 -19.61 -19.43 0.72
C ALA A 448 -20.26 -18.67 1.91
N THR A 449 -20.08 -17.36 1.98
CA THR A 449 -20.82 -16.51 2.95
C THR A 449 -22.32 -16.54 2.69
N LEU A 450 -22.78 -16.43 1.45
CA LEU A 450 -24.21 -16.52 1.12
C LEU A 450 -24.82 -17.86 1.52
N GLY A 451 -24.09 -18.97 1.32
CA GLY A 451 -24.51 -20.29 1.80
C GLY A 451 -24.72 -20.34 3.32
N ARG A 452 -23.82 -19.73 4.11
CA ARG A 452 -23.98 -19.60 5.57
C ARG A 452 -25.17 -18.73 5.98
N LEU A 453 -25.53 -17.74 5.15
CA LEU A 453 -26.73 -16.92 5.34
C LEU A 453 -28.03 -17.64 4.93
N GLY A 454 -27.94 -18.85 4.38
CA GLY A 454 -29.08 -19.68 4.00
C GLY A 454 -29.56 -19.48 2.56
N TYR A 455 -28.77 -18.85 1.70
CA TYR A 455 -29.02 -18.86 0.26
C TYR A 455 -28.65 -20.23 -0.32
N THR A 456 -29.61 -20.90 -0.96
CA THR A 456 -29.49 -22.31 -1.36
C THR A 456 -29.12 -22.49 -2.84
N ALA A 457 -29.43 -21.51 -3.68
CA ALA A 457 -29.20 -21.56 -5.13
C ALA A 457 -28.08 -20.60 -5.56
N VAL A 458 -26.89 -20.71 -4.94
CA VAL A 458 -25.73 -19.84 -5.22
C VAL A 458 -24.69 -20.58 -6.05
N SER A 459 -24.24 -19.94 -7.12
CA SER A 459 -23.12 -20.41 -7.95
C SER A 459 -22.10 -19.30 -8.19
N VAL A 460 -20.88 -19.68 -8.55
CA VAL A 460 -19.79 -18.77 -8.88
C VAL A 460 -19.49 -18.86 -10.37
N LEU A 461 -19.32 -17.70 -11.02
CA LEU A 461 -18.82 -17.67 -12.40
C LEU A 461 -17.36 -18.14 -12.44
N GLU A 462 -17.10 -19.27 -13.10
CA GLU A 462 -15.74 -19.83 -13.19
C GLU A 462 -14.83 -18.89 -14.00
N GLY A 463 -13.69 -18.51 -13.40
CA GLY A 463 -12.76 -17.53 -13.97
C GLY A 463 -13.21 -16.07 -13.89
N GLY A 464 -14.39 -15.80 -13.32
CA GLY A 464 -14.89 -14.46 -13.06
C GLY A 464 -15.23 -13.64 -14.31
N THR A 465 -15.35 -12.33 -14.13
CA THR A 465 -15.65 -11.37 -15.19
C THR A 465 -14.59 -11.39 -16.30
N ARG A 466 -13.33 -11.73 -15.97
CA ARG A 466 -12.28 -11.92 -16.98
C ARG A 466 -12.62 -13.06 -17.94
N ALA A 467 -12.99 -14.23 -17.43
CA ALA A 467 -13.39 -15.36 -18.28
C ALA A 467 -14.65 -15.07 -19.10
N TRP A 468 -15.58 -14.27 -18.56
CA TRP A 468 -16.73 -13.77 -19.31
C TRP A 468 -16.32 -12.90 -20.50
N VAL A 469 -15.39 -11.96 -20.31
CA VAL A 469 -14.86 -11.11 -21.39
C VAL A 469 -14.06 -11.94 -22.40
N GLU A 470 -13.24 -12.88 -21.94
CA GLU A 470 -12.49 -13.82 -22.80
C GLU A 470 -13.43 -14.69 -23.65
N ALA A 471 -14.62 -15.02 -23.13
CA ALA A 471 -15.69 -15.69 -23.86
C ALA A 471 -16.53 -14.76 -24.75
N ALA A 472 -16.04 -13.54 -25.02
CA ALA A 472 -16.72 -12.49 -25.80
C ALA A 472 -18.11 -12.09 -25.23
N GLY A 473 -18.29 -12.24 -23.91
CA GLY A 473 -19.48 -11.77 -23.22
C GLY A 473 -19.61 -10.24 -23.27
N ALA A 474 -20.84 -9.75 -23.44
CA ALA A 474 -21.13 -8.32 -23.44
C ALA A 474 -20.77 -7.67 -22.09
N VAL A 475 -20.39 -6.40 -22.06
CA VAL A 475 -20.08 -5.66 -20.83
C VAL A 475 -20.87 -4.36 -20.73
N GLU A 476 -21.27 -4.01 -19.52
CA GLU A 476 -21.78 -2.69 -19.16
C GLU A 476 -20.68 -1.88 -18.45
N SER A 477 -20.73 -0.56 -18.57
CA SER A 477 -19.83 0.38 -17.89
C SER A 477 -20.62 1.42 -17.10
N GLY A 478 -19.97 2.02 -16.12
CA GLY A 478 -20.56 2.97 -15.17
C GLY A 478 -21.13 2.27 -13.92
N PRO A 479 -21.50 3.06 -12.89
CA PRO A 479 -22.12 2.54 -11.66
C PRO A 479 -23.61 2.25 -11.88
N THR A 480 -23.95 1.30 -12.76
CA THR A 480 -25.32 1.09 -13.24
C THR A 480 -26.27 0.55 -12.16
N ARG A 481 -25.82 -0.39 -11.32
CA ARG A 481 -26.63 -1.00 -10.24
C ARG A 481 -25.81 -1.19 -8.96
N LEU A 482 -25.74 -0.16 -8.13
CA LEU A 482 -25.08 -0.22 -6.82
C LEU A 482 -26.08 -0.66 -5.74
N GLY A 483 -25.84 -1.81 -5.12
CA GLY A 483 -26.60 -2.29 -3.95
C GLY A 483 -26.01 -1.87 -2.60
N ASP A 484 -24.90 -1.12 -2.62
CA ASP A 484 -24.18 -0.61 -1.44
C ASP A 484 -23.46 0.71 -1.79
N GLU A 485 -22.93 1.40 -0.78
CA GLU A 485 -22.08 2.58 -0.97
C GLU A 485 -20.70 2.19 -1.54
N PRO A 486 -20.23 2.80 -2.65
CA PRO A 486 -18.94 2.52 -3.28
C PRO A 486 -17.78 3.23 -2.57
N ASP A 487 -17.57 2.90 -1.30
CA ASP A 487 -16.56 3.50 -0.42
C ASP A 487 -15.25 2.67 -0.31
N ASP A 488 -15.12 1.63 -1.13
CA ASP A 488 -13.99 0.69 -1.17
C ASP A 488 -12.76 1.22 -1.94
N VAL A 489 -12.93 2.31 -2.67
CA VAL A 489 -11.88 3.00 -3.45
C VAL A 489 -11.72 4.43 -2.97
N VAL A 490 -10.48 4.81 -2.66
CA VAL A 490 -10.12 6.20 -2.34
C VAL A 490 -9.67 6.89 -3.63
N LEU A 491 -10.50 7.82 -4.11
CA LEU A 491 -10.12 8.72 -5.19
C LEU A 491 -8.97 9.63 -4.74
N LYS A 492 -7.98 9.85 -5.60
CA LYS A 492 -6.87 10.76 -5.33
C LYS A 492 -7.34 12.22 -5.38
N PRO A 493 -6.65 13.15 -4.70
CA PRO A 493 -7.07 14.56 -4.67
C PRO A 493 -7.24 15.19 -6.05
N TYR A 494 -6.34 14.89 -6.99
CA TYR A 494 -6.41 15.40 -8.37
C TYR A 494 -7.61 14.85 -9.16
N GLU A 495 -8.15 13.68 -8.79
CA GLU A 495 -9.36 13.11 -9.40
C GLU A 495 -10.64 13.79 -8.86
N ARG A 496 -10.54 14.48 -7.72
CA ARG A 496 -11.63 15.25 -7.09
C ARG A 496 -11.60 16.74 -7.45
N GLY A 497 -10.64 17.16 -8.28
CA GLY A 497 -10.49 18.52 -8.79
C GLY A 497 -9.70 19.48 -7.89
N ARG A 498 -9.60 20.73 -8.35
CA ARG A 498 -8.72 21.78 -7.78
C ARG A 498 -8.86 21.95 -6.26
N ALA A 499 -10.08 22.14 -5.77
CA ALA A 499 -10.32 22.40 -4.35
C ALA A 499 -9.88 21.23 -3.44
N ALA A 500 -9.94 19.99 -3.94
CA ALA A 500 -9.48 18.82 -3.18
C ALA A 500 -7.95 18.73 -3.13
N MET A 501 -7.26 19.12 -4.21
CA MET A 501 -5.80 19.25 -4.20
C MET A 501 -5.34 20.32 -3.21
N GLU A 502 -5.98 21.49 -3.20
CA GLU A 502 -5.68 22.59 -2.27
C GLU A 502 -5.88 22.13 -0.82
N ARG A 503 -7.01 21.49 -0.49
CA ARG A 503 -7.26 20.94 0.86
C ARG A 503 -6.23 19.89 1.25
N TYR A 504 -5.88 18.97 0.35
CA TYR A 504 -4.88 17.94 0.62
C TYR A 504 -3.52 18.54 0.96
N LEU A 505 -3.07 19.55 0.19
CA LEU A 505 -1.77 20.18 0.41
C LEU A 505 -1.74 20.98 1.73
N SER A 506 -2.81 21.71 2.05
CA SER A 506 -2.94 22.39 3.34
C SER A 506 -2.97 21.39 4.51
N TRP A 507 -3.71 20.30 4.37
CA TRP A 507 -3.75 19.23 5.36
C TRP A 507 -2.36 18.62 5.59
N GLU A 508 -1.64 18.26 4.52
CA GLU A 508 -0.32 17.63 4.62
C GLU A 508 0.68 18.60 5.28
N ALA A 509 0.71 19.87 4.88
CA ALA A 509 1.64 20.87 5.42
C ALA A 509 1.41 21.23 6.91
N GLU A 510 0.22 20.95 7.45
CA GLU A 510 -0.15 21.26 8.83
C GLU A 510 -0.11 20.03 9.76
N LEU A 511 0.37 18.88 9.28
CA LEU A 511 0.50 17.66 10.08
C LEU A 511 1.45 17.84 11.27
N ASP A 512 0.93 17.62 12.48
CA ASP A 512 1.71 17.55 13.71
C ASP A 512 2.30 16.15 13.96
N ALA A 513 3.12 16.00 15.01
CA ALA A 513 3.77 14.74 15.35
C ALA A 513 2.79 13.60 15.74
N ALA A 514 1.55 13.95 16.08
CA ALA A 514 0.47 13.01 16.41
C ALA A 514 -0.43 12.70 15.19
N GLY A 515 -0.15 13.29 14.02
CA GLY A 515 -0.91 13.09 12.80
C GLY A 515 -2.17 13.93 12.68
N HIS A 516 -2.35 14.94 13.53
CA HIS A 516 -3.45 15.89 13.39
C HIS A 516 -3.05 17.04 12.47
N SER A 517 -4.03 17.61 11.79
CA SER A 517 -3.89 18.83 11.00
C SER A 517 -5.00 19.81 11.39
N ARG A 518 -4.73 21.11 11.29
CA ARG A 518 -5.74 22.15 11.52
C ARG A 518 -6.71 22.25 10.33
N SER A 519 -6.22 21.98 9.14
CA SER A 519 -6.98 21.80 7.91
C SER A 519 -7.57 20.40 7.84
N ARG A 520 -8.83 20.31 7.44
CA ARG A 520 -9.47 19.03 7.11
C ARG A 520 -9.09 18.57 5.72
N LEU A 521 -8.93 17.28 5.55
CA LEU A 521 -8.61 16.66 4.28
C LEU A 521 -9.82 16.63 3.34
N LEU A 522 -11.02 16.37 3.89
CA LEU A 522 -12.24 16.12 3.12
C LEU A 522 -13.24 17.27 3.19
#